data_AF-A0A851D7J3-F1
#
_entry.id   AF-A0A851D7J3-F1
#
_cell.length_a   1.000
_cell.length_b   1.000
_cell.length_c   1.000
_cell.angle_alpha   90.00
_cell.angle_beta   90.00
_cell.angle_gamma   90.00
#
_symmetry.space_group_name_H-M   'P 1'
#
loop_
_entity.id
_entity.type
_entity.pdbx_description
1 polymer ?
#
loop_
_entity_poly.entity_id
_entity_poly.type
_entity_poly.pdbx_seq_one_letter_code
_entity_poly.pdbx_strand_id
1 'polypeptide(L)'
;YEQLLKEEKTATNELSIFERKVELWALGSSTTEKLLKLAKARASVDKALENRLPEEVVEFERFLQRTGGRQGGWDDYDHQNFLKAWTKHKGRLSYMDEALEYLCGRTKEDIEQHDKWYKEFLILQERKKESIKKWKEKQQQEKEGNLKEKERSGKILKEERLQCEEAQKQKAEEERRRKQAAVEGWKKQKAIAFAMECASQLKLEEKVKRQERERQQQYHMKLLLERHTLQNQEKEELEKLERKREETEKEERKRTTAEKITKFQER
;
A
#
# COMPACT_ATOMS: atom_id res chain seq x y z
N TYR A 1 -56.56 -40.96 -67.60
CA TYR A 1 -56.80 -40.35 -66.28
C TYR A 1 -55.63 -40.63 -65.33
N GLU A 2 -55.26 -41.88 -65.08
CA GLU A 2 -54.11 -42.21 -64.20
C GLU A 2 -52.76 -41.68 -64.70
N GLN A 3 -52.53 -41.67 -66.02
CA GLN A 3 -51.32 -41.10 -66.63
C GLN A 3 -51.18 -39.61 -66.30
N LEU A 4 -52.28 -38.85 -66.45
CA LEU A 4 -52.34 -37.42 -66.21
C LEU A 4 -52.08 -37.08 -64.73
N LEU A 5 -52.62 -37.90 -63.81
CA LEU A 5 -52.38 -37.78 -62.37
C LEU A 5 -50.91 -38.01 -61.99
N LYS A 6 -50.22 -38.92 -62.69
CA LYS A 6 -48.78 -39.15 -62.49
C LYS A 6 -47.96 -37.95 -62.98
N GLU A 7 -48.29 -37.43 -64.16
CA GLU A 7 -47.61 -36.27 -64.75
C GLU A 7 -47.81 -34.99 -63.93
N GLU A 8 -49.02 -34.75 -63.42
CA GLU A 8 -49.31 -33.64 -62.51
C GLU A 8 -48.50 -33.74 -61.21
N LYS A 9 -48.38 -34.95 -60.65
CA LYS A 9 -47.59 -35.20 -59.44
C LYS A 9 -46.08 -35.03 -59.67
N THR A 10 -45.57 -35.39 -60.85
CA THR A 10 -44.17 -35.15 -61.19
C THR A 10 -43.89 -33.66 -61.38
N ALA A 11 -44.75 -32.95 -62.11
CA ALA A 11 -44.58 -31.51 -62.35
C ALA A 11 -44.64 -30.69 -61.05
N THR A 12 -45.56 -31.01 -60.15
CA THR A 12 -45.66 -30.35 -58.83
C THR A 12 -44.44 -30.62 -57.95
N ASN A 13 -43.89 -31.83 -57.97
CA ASN A 13 -42.64 -32.12 -57.27
C ASN A 13 -41.45 -31.32 -57.82
N GLU A 14 -41.33 -31.24 -59.14
CA GLU A 14 -40.28 -30.46 -59.81
C GLU A 14 -40.37 -28.97 -59.46
N LEU A 15 -41.57 -28.39 -59.50
CA LEU A 15 -41.80 -27.01 -59.08
C LEU A 15 -41.37 -26.77 -57.63
N SER A 16 -41.69 -27.67 -56.70
CA SER A 16 -41.26 -27.53 -55.30
C SER A 16 -39.74 -27.56 -55.12
N ILE A 17 -39.03 -28.31 -55.98
CA ILE A 17 -37.56 -28.38 -55.96
C ILE A 17 -36.97 -27.06 -56.47
N PHE A 18 -37.53 -26.48 -57.53
CA PHE A 18 -37.09 -25.19 -58.04
C PHE A 18 -37.41 -24.05 -57.07
N GLU A 19 -38.56 -24.08 -56.42
CA GLU A 19 -38.95 -23.10 -55.40
C GLU A 19 -37.96 -23.11 -54.22
N ARG A 20 -37.60 -24.30 -53.71
CA ARG A 20 -36.55 -24.43 -52.69
C ARG A 20 -35.17 -23.95 -53.17
N LYS A 21 -34.82 -24.16 -54.45
CA LYS A 21 -33.55 -23.65 -55.01
C LYS A 21 -33.54 -22.13 -55.08
N VAL A 22 -34.68 -21.52 -55.46
CA VAL A 22 -34.85 -20.07 -55.49
C VAL A 22 -34.77 -19.49 -54.07
N GLU A 23 -35.40 -20.14 -53.08
CA GLU A 23 -35.27 -19.77 -51.67
C GLU A 23 -33.82 -19.89 -51.16
N LEU A 24 -33.10 -20.96 -51.54
CA LEU A 24 -31.68 -21.12 -51.21
C LEU A 24 -30.80 -20.03 -51.86
N TRP A 25 -31.10 -19.64 -53.10
CA TRP A 25 -30.40 -18.55 -53.78
C TRP A 25 -30.72 -17.18 -53.15
N ALA A 26 -31.97 -16.96 -52.73
CA ALA A 26 -32.37 -15.76 -52.00
C ALA A 26 -31.73 -15.70 -50.60
N LEU A 27 -31.54 -16.83 -49.92
CA LEU A 27 -30.77 -16.90 -48.67
C LEU A 27 -29.26 -16.68 -48.92
N GLY A 28 -28.77 -17.11 -50.08
CA GLY A 28 -27.39 -16.95 -50.55
C GLY A 28 -27.00 -15.52 -50.94
N SER A 29 -27.95 -14.64 -51.28
CA SER A 29 -27.67 -13.22 -51.56
C SER A 29 -27.37 -12.41 -50.29
N SER A 30 -27.77 -12.90 -49.10
CA SER A 30 -27.25 -12.38 -47.82
C SER A 30 -25.74 -12.63 -47.69
N THR A 31 -25.23 -13.69 -48.32
CA THR A 31 -23.80 -14.04 -48.33
C THR A 31 -23.02 -13.15 -49.29
N THR A 32 -23.58 -12.72 -50.44
CA THR A 32 -22.91 -11.77 -51.34
C THR A 32 -22.84 -10.37 -50.75
N GLU A 33 -23.86 -9.94 -50.01
CA GLU A 33 -23.85 -8.67 -49.28
C GLU A 33 -22.90 -8.72 -48.06
N LYS A 34 -22.83 -9.87 -47.37
CA LYS A 34 -21.81 -10.14 -46.35
C LYS A 34 -20.40 -10.24 -46.93
N LEU A 35 -20.22 -10.77 -48.15
CA LEU A 35 -18.94 -10.84 -48.84
C LEU A 35 -18.48 -9.46 -49.33
N LEU A 36 -19.38 -8.57 -49.75
CA LEU A 36 -19.05 -7.16 -50.05
C LEU A 36 -18.69 -6.39 -48.78
N LYS A 37 -19.40 -6.62 -47.66
CA LYS A 37 -19.05 -6.06 -46.34
C LYS A 37 -17.73 -6.65 -45.80
N LEU A 38 -17.47 -7.94 -46.04
CA LEU A 38 -16.21 -8.61 -45.69
C LEU A 38 -15.05 -8.16 -46.59
N ALA A 39 -15.29 -7.86 -47.86
CA ALA A 39 -14.31 -7.28 -48.78
C ALA A 39 -13.96 -5.84 -48.36
N LYS A 40 -14.94 -5.06 -47.91
CA LYS A 40 -14.72 -3.71 -47.34
C LYS A 40 -14.03 -3.76 -45.98
N ALA A 41 -14.35 -4.76 -45.16
CA ALA A 41 -13.64 -5.03 -43.90
C ALA A 41 -12.20 -5.51 -44.16
N ARG A 42 -11.96 -6.37 -45.15
CA ARG A 42 -10.62 -6.77 -45.61
C ARG A 42 -9.82 -5.59 -46.12
N ALA A 43 -10.39 -4.72 -46.95
CA ALA A 43 -9.71 -3.49 -47.39
C ALA A 43 -9.37 -2.53 -46.21
N SER A 44 -10.18 -2.52 -45.13
CA SER A 44 -9.87 -1.74 -43.92
C SER A 44 -8.84 -2.41 -43.00
N VAL A 45 -8.84 -3.75 -42.95
CA VAL A 45 -7.86 -4.55 -42.21
C VAL A 45 -6.51 -4.54 -42.94
N ASP A 46 -6.51 -4.52 -44.26
CA ASP A 46 -5.31 -4.37 -45.10
C ASP A 46 -4.66 -3.00 -44.89
N LYS A 47 -5.44 -1.91 -44.77
CA LYS A 47 -4.89 -0.59 -44.37
C LYS A 47 -4.30 -0.59 -42.95
N ALA A 48 -4.91 -1.33 -42.02
CA ALA A 48 -4.39 -1.46 -40.66
C ALA A 48 -3.16 -2.39 -40.56
N LEU A 49 -3.03 -3.34 -41.49
CA LEU A 49 -1.85 -4.21 -41.66
C LEU A 49 -0.73 -3.51 -42.42
N GLU A 50 -1.02 -2.68 -43.43
CA GLU A 50 -0.05 -1.77 -44.06
C GLU A 50 0.60 -0.85 -43.02
N ASN A 51 -0.16 -0.36 -42.04
CA ASN A 51 0.38 0.42 -40.93
C ASN A 51 1.25 -0.39 -39.94
N ARG A 52 1.20 -1.73 -39.96
CA ARG A 52 1.98 -2.61 -39.07
C ARG A 52 3.14 -3.30 -39.77
N LEU A 53 3.11 -3.37 -41.09
CA LEU A 53 4.13 -4.00 -41.91
C LEU A 53 5.15 -2.96 -42.38
N PRO A 54 6.44 -3.29 -42.47
CA PRO A 54 7.43 -2.38 -43.01
C PRO A 54 7.10 -1.99 -44.46
N GLU A 55 7.31 -0.71 -44.80
CA GLU A 55 7.04 -0.14 -46.14
C GLU A 55 7.67 -0.97 -47.27
N GLU A 56 8.88 -1.49 -47.05
CA GLU A 56 9.60 -2.30 -48.04
C GLU A 56 8.91 -3.65 -48.35
N VAL A 57 8.13 -4.18 -47.40
CA VAL A 57 7.30 -5.38 -47.64
C VAL A 57 6.16 -5.04 -48.60
N VAL A 58 5.54 -3.87 -48.41
CA VAL A 58 4.43 -3.38 -49.24
C VAL A 58 4.94 -2.98 -50.63
N GLU A 59 6.12 -2.37 -50.71
CA GLU A 59 6.79 -2.05 -51.98
C GLU A 59 7.09 -3.30 -52.80
N PHE A 60 7.63 -4.36 -52.17
CA PHE A 60 7.85 -5.64 -52.84
C PHE A 60 6.54 -6.28 -53.33
N GLU A 61 5.46 -6.23 -52.53
CA GLU A 61 4.14 -6.74 -52.94
C GLU A 61 3.58 -5.97 -54.15
N ARG A 62 3.69 -4.63 -54.13
CA ARG A 62 3.30 -3.75 -55.24
C ARG A 62 4.11 -4.04 -56.50
N PHE A 63 5.41 -4.27 -56.36
CA PHE A 63 6.29 -4.65 -57.47
C PHE A 63 5.78 -5.94 -58.12
N LEU A 64 5.55 -7.00 -57.35
CA LEU A 64 5.02 -8.27 -57.86
C LEU A 64 3.67 -8.09 -58.58
N GLN A 65 2.76 -7.29 -58.02
CA GLN A 65 1.47 -7.04 -58.65
C GLN A 65 1.60 -6.31 -59.99
N ARG A 66 2.56 -5.38 -60.11
CA ARG A 66 2.79 -4.61 -61.35
C ARG A 66 3.53 -5.42 -62.42
N THR A 67 4.45 -6.28 -62.03
CA THR A 67 5.36 -6.97 -62.96
C THR A 67 4.92 -8.39 -63.32
N GLY A 68 3.68 -8.80 -63.03
CA GLY A 68 3.21 -10.14 -63.39
C GLY A 68 3.66 -11.25 -62.43
N GLY A 69 3.83 -10.92 -61.15
CA GLY A 69 4.05 -11.90 -60.08
C GLY A 69 5.52 -12.29 -59.88
N ARG A 70 5.72 -13.51 -59.35
CA ARG A 70 7.05 -14.02 -58.95
C ARG A 70 7.92 -14.41 -60.13
N GLN A 71 7.33 -14.71 -61.29
CA GLN A 71 8.05 -15.00 -62.52
C GLN A 71 8.14 -13.80 -63.48
N GLY A 72 7.69 -12.60 -63.11
CA GLY A 72 7.81 -11.44 -64.00
C GLY A 72 6.91 -11.51 -65.24
N GLY A 73 5.84 -12.31 -65.20
CA GLY A 73 4.98 -12.60 -66.35
C GLY A 73 5.50 -13.70 -67.29
N TRP A 74 6.62 -14.34 -66.98
CA TRP A 74 7.12 -15.53 -67.68
C TRP A 74 6.44 -16.80 -67.15
N ASP A 75 6.37 -17.83 -67.99
CA ASP A 75 5.93 -19.15 -67.51
C ASP A 75 7.03 -19.82 -66.67
N ASP A 76 6.66 -20.89 -65.96
CA ASP A 76 7.61 -21.60 -65.09
C ASP A 76 8.78 -22.21 -65.86
N TYR A 77 8.57 -22.63 -67.10
CA TYR A 77 9.58 -23.29 -67.92
C TYR A 77 10.65 -22.29 -68.37
N ASP A 78 10.23 -21.20 -68.99
CA ASP A 78 11.05 -20.10 -69.46
C ASP A 78 11.80 -19.47 -68.27
N HIS A 79 11.10 -19.20 -67.18
CA HIS A 79 11.71 -18.61 -65.99
C HIS A 79 12.80 -19.52 -65.39
N GLN A 80 12.55 -20.84 -65.31
CA GLN A 80 13.56 -21.77 -64.80
C GLN A 80 14.77 -21.90 -65.73
N ASN A 81 14.58 -21.93 -67.05
CA ASN A 81 15.69 -21.99 -67.99
C ASN A 81 16.53 -20.71 -67.97
N PHE A 82 15.89 -19.54 -67.88
CA PHE A 82 16.57 -18.28 -67.63
C PHE A 82 17.40 -18.34 -66.35
N LEU A 83 16.82 -18.79 -65.23
CA LEU A 83 17.53 -18.89 -63.95
C LEU A 83 18.74 -19.84 -64.04
N LYS A 84 18.64 -20.97 -64.75
CA LYS A 84 19.77 -21.89 -64.96
C LYS A 84 20.92 -21.21 -65.70
N ALA A 85 20.63 -20.53 -66.82
CA ALA A 85 21.64 -19.79 -67.57
C ALA A 85 22.23 -18.64 -66.73
N TRP A 86 21.38 -17.87 -66.05
CA TRP A 86 21.78 -16.72 -65.25
C TRP A 86 22.65 -17.11 -64.05
N THR A 87 22.30 -18.17 -63.32
CA THR A 87 23.07 -18.65 -62.15
C THR A 87 24.41 -19.24 -62.55
N LYS A 88 24.48 -19.97 -63.68
CA LYS A 88 25.72 -20.54 -64.23
C LYS A 88 26.74 -19.46 -64.56
N HIS A 89 26.30 -18.36 -65.15
CA HIS A 89 27.16 -17.25 -65.58
C HIS A 89 27.20 -16.07 -64.59
N LYS A 90 26.47 -16.15 -63.46
CA LYS A 90 26.30 -15.08 -62.47
C LYS A 90 25.90 -13.73 -63.10
N GLY A 91 25.05 -13.77 -64.13
CA GLY A 91 24.59 -12.57 -64.85
C GLY A 91 25.64 -11.87 -65.72
N ARG A 92 26.75 -12.53 -66.09
CA ARG A 92 27.73 -12.02 -67.08
C ARG A 92 27.24 -12.24 -68.50
N LEU A 93 27.56 -11.32 -69.42
CA LEU A 93 27.07 -11.29 -70.82
C LEU A 93 27.04 -12.65 -71.56
N SER A 94 27.93 -13.59 -71.23
CA SER A 94 27.95 -14.97 -71.73
C SER A 94 26.69 -15.78 -71.44
N TYR A 95 25.81 -15.33 -70.53
CA TYR A 95 24.53 -15.97 -70.26
C TYR A 95 23.51 -15.75 -71.37
N MET A 96 23.65 -14.69 -72.18
CA MET A 96 22.68 -14.34 -73.20
C MET A 96 22.62 -15.37 -74.32
N ASP A 97 23.77 -15.82 -74.80
CA ASP A 97 23.84 -16.81 -75.88
C ASP A 97 23.24 -18.14 -75.42
N GLU A 98 23.56 -18.56 -74.19
CA GLU A 98 23.01 -19.78 -73.58
C GLU A 98 21.51 -19.64 -73.27
N ALA A 99 21.03 -18.46 -72.85
CA ALA A 99 19.61 -18.23 -72.61
C ALA A 99 18.79 -18.24 -73.91
N LEU A 100 19.33 -17.70 -75.01
CA LEU A 100 18.69 -17.75 -76.33
C LEU A 100 18.55 -19.17 -76.87
N GLU A 101 19.52 -20.05 -76.58
CA GLU A 101 19.44 -21.47 -76.97
C GLU A 101 18.31 -22.22 -76.22
N TYR A 102 18.11 -21.94 -74.93
CA TYR A 102 17.08 -22.61 -74.13
C TYR A 102 15.68 -22.01 -74.26
N LEU A 103 15.56 -20.74 -74.64
CA LEU A 103 14.29 -20.00 -74.72
C LEU A 103 13.85 -19.85 -76.18
N CYS A 104 13.42 -20.97 -76.76
CA CYS A 104 12.91 -20.99 -78.13
C CYS A 104 11.63 -20.14 -78.26
N GLY A 105 11.74 -18.99 -78.92
CA GLY A 105 10.61 -18.06 -79.15
C GLY A 105 10.67 -16.75 -78.36
N ARG A 106 11.70 -16.53 -77.53
CA ARG A 106 11.96 -15.24 -76.88
C ARG A 106 13.04 -14.46 -77.64
N THR A 107 12.89 -13.14 -77.70
CA THR A 107 13.92 -12.30 -78.30
C THR A 107 15.01 -11.98 -77.29
N LYS A 108 16.14 -11.48 -77.78
CA LYS A 108 17.22 -10.99 -76.91
C LYS A 108 16.73 -9.86 -76.01
N GLU A 109 15.88 -9.00 -76.54
CA GLU A 109 15.27 -7.88 -75.80
C GLU A 109 14.39 -8.37 -74.65
N ASP A 110 13.62 -9.46 -74.84
CA ASP A 110 12.81 -10.07 -73.78
C ASP A 110 13.70 -10.55 -72.62
N ILE A 111 14.82 -11.21 -72.93
CA ILE A 111 15.78 -11.71 -71.94
C ILE A 111 16.45 -10.55 -71.20
N GLU A 112 16.81 -9.47 -71.89
CA GLU A 112 17.37 -8.26 -71.27
C GLU A 112 16.38 -7.56 -70.33
N GLN A 113 15.11 -7.45 -70.73
CA GLN A 113 14.06 -6.89 -69.88
C GLN A 113 13.85 -7.74 -68.63
N HIS A 114 13.83 -9.06 -68.81
CA HIS A 114 13.66 -10.00 -67.71
C HIS A 114 14.86 -10.02 -66.74
N ASP A 115 16.09 -9.84 -67.23
CA ASP A 115 17.27 -9.68 -66.36
C ASP A 115 17.24 -8.38 -65.56
N LYS A 116 16.82 -7.27 -66.18
CA LYS A 116 16.60 -6.01 -65.45
C LYS A 116 15.57 -6.20 -64.34
N TRP A 117 14.43 -6.81 -64.68
CA TRP A 117 13.39 -7.15 -63.72
C TRP A 117 13.91 -8.06 -62.60
N TYR A 118 14.67 -9.11 -62.93
CA TYR A 118 15.17 -10.08 -61.96
C TYR A 118 16.18 -9.46 -60.99
N LYS A 119 17.04 -8.54 -61.48
CA LYS A 119 17.94 -7.75 -60.62
C LYS A 119 17.17 -6.87 -59.65
N GLU A 120 16.13 -6.19 -60.11
CA GLU A 120 15.26 -5.36 -59.26
C GLU A 120 14.50 -6.23 -58.23
N PHE A 121 13.97 -7.37 -58.66
CA PHE A 121 13.33 -8.36 -57.80
C PHE A 121 14.26 -8.81 -56.67
N LEU A 122 15.53 -9.12 -56.96
CA LEU A 122 16.51 -9.52 -55.95
C LEU A 122 16.77 -8.41 -54.92
N ILE A 123 16.93 -7.16 -55.37
CA ILE A 123 17.15 -6.01 -54.48
C ILE A 123 15.96 -5.83 -53.54
N LEU A 124 14.74 -5.83 -54.09
CA LEU A 124 13.53 -5.66 -53.30
C LEU A 124 13.28 -6.84 -52.35
N GLN A 125 13.62 -8.06 -52.78
CA GLN A 125 13.53 -9.25 -51.94
C GLN A 125 14.47 -9.16 -50.73
N GLU A 126 15.71 -8.72 -50.92
CA GLU A 126 16.67 -8.54 -49.83
C GLU A 126 16.23 -7.40 -48.89
N ARG A 127 15.80 -6.25 -49.41
CA ARG A 127 15.22 -5.16 -48.60
C ARG A 127 14.06 -5.67 -47.74
N LYS A 128 13.10 -6.37 -48.34
CA LYS A 128 11.99 -7.00 -47.62
C LYS A 128 12.47 -7.89 -46.46
N LYS A 129 13.48 -8.75 -46.69
CA LYS A 129 14.06 -9.61 -45.64
C LYS A 129 14.68 -8.79 -44.51
N GLU A 130 15.49 -7.79 -44.84
CA GLU A 130 16.13 -6.90 -43.86
C GLU A 130 15.10 -6.13 -43.04
N SER A 131 14.07 -5.58 -43.69
CA SER A 131 12.95 -4.88 -43.06
C SER A 131 12.23 -5.76 -42.05
N ILE A 132 11.91 -7.01 -42.45
CA ILE A 132 11.27 -7.98 -41.55
C ILE A 132 12.18 -8.31 -40.37
N LYS A 133 13.49 -8.47 -40.59
CA LYS A 133 14.46 -8.74 -39.51
C LYS A 133 14.50 -7.59 -38.51
N LYS A 134 14.66 -6.34 -39.00
CA LYS A 134 14.68 -5.12 -38.16
C LYS A 134 13.37 -4.94 -37.41
N TRP A 135 12.24 -5.18 -38.06
CA TRP A 135 10.93 -5.10 -37.43
C TRP A 135 10.78 -6.12 -36.30
N LYS A 136 11.17 -7.39 -36.52
CA LYS A 136 11.16 -8.42 -35.47
C LYS A 136 12.05 -8.04 -34.29
N GLU A 137 13.25 -7.54 -34.56
CA GLU A 137 14.19 -7.09 -33.53
C GLU A 137 13.61 -5.93 -32.70
N LYS A 138 13.04 -4.92 -33.37
CA LYS A 138 12.36 -3.80 -32.70
C LYS A 138 11.20 -4.28 -31.83
N GLN A 139 10.34 -5.17 -32.34
CA GLN A 139 9.25 -5.73 -31.57
C GLN A 139 9.73 -6.52 -30.35
N GLN A 140 10.87 -7.20 -30.45
CA GLN A 140 11.46 -7.92 -29.33
C GLN A 140 12.02 -6.94 -28.28
N GLN A 141 12.78 -5.92 -28.70
CA GLN A 141 13.30 -4.89 -27.81
C GLN A 141 12.19 -4.15 -27.07
N GLU A 142 11.09 -3.82 -27.74
CA GLU A 142 9.94 -3.16 -27.13
C GLU A 142 9.27 -4.05 -26.07
N LYS A 143 9.13 -5.36 -26.34
CA LYS A 143 8.59 -6.31 -25.35
C LYS A 143 9.48 -6.42 -24.12
N GLU A 144 10.80 -6.51 -24.31
CA GLU A 144 11.76 -6.58 -23.22
C GLU A 144 11.82 -5.28 -22.43
N GLY A 145 11.74 -4.13 -23.10
CA GLY A 145 11.66 -2.81 -22.47
C GLY A 145 10.42 -2.68 -21.58
N ASN A 146 9.24 -3.02 -22.12
CA ASN A 146 7.99 -3.03 -21.36
C ASN A 146 8.02 -3.98 -20.15
N LEU A 147 8.65 -5.15 -20.29
CA LEU A 147 8.80 -6.09 -19.19
C LEU A 147 9.68 -5.52 -18.07
N LYS A 148 10.84 -4.95 -18.43
CA LYS A 148 11.76 -4.31 -17.48
C LYS A 148 11.14 -3.10 -16.79
N GLU A 149 10.36 -2.31 -17.53
CA GLU A 149 9.63 -1.17 -16.96
C GLU A 149 8.59 -1.63 -15.95
N LYS A 150 7.74 -2.61 -16.29
CA LYS A 150 6.77 -3.21 -15.35
C LYS A 150 7.44 -3.78 -14.10
N GLU A 151 8.60 -4.41 -14.25
CA GLU A 151 9.37 -4.93 -13.12
C GLU A 151 9.86 -3.78 -12.21
N ARG A 152 10.39 -2.70 -12.79
CA ARG A 152 10.83 -1.51 -12.03
C ARG A 152 9.66 -0.84 -11.32
N SER A 153 8.55 -0.61 -12.00
CA SER A 153 7.33 -0.05 -11.39
C SER A 153 6.83 -0.95 -10.25
N GLY A 154 6.85 -2.27 -10.44
CA GLY A 154 6.48 -3.24 -9.40
C GLY A 154 7.41 -3.22 -8.19
N LYS A 155 8.71 -2.97 -8.37
CA LYS A 155 9.68 -2.81 -7.28
C LYS A 155 9.43 -1.53 -6.50
N ILE A 156 9.24 -0.40 -7.18
CA ILE A 156 8.93 0.90 -6.55
C ILE A 156 7.67 0.79 -5.71
N LEU A 157 6.60 0.20 -6.26
CA LEU A 157 5.31 0.07 -5.56
C LEU A 157 5.41 -0.83 -4.32
N LYS A 158 6.26 -1.86 -4.36
CA LYS A 158 6.55 -2.70 -3.17
C LYS A 158 7.30 -1.90 -2.10
N GLU A 159 8.28 -1.11 -2.50
CA GLU A 159 9.07 -0.29 -1.58
C GLU A 159 8.23 0.80 -0.91
N GLU A 160 7.39 1.50 -1.66
CA GLU A 160 6.43 2.47 -1.12
C GLU A 160 5.48 1.83 -0.10
N ARG A 161 4.99 0.62 -0.39
CA ARG A 161 4.13 -0.12 0.54
C ARG A 161 4.86 -0.46 1.85
N LEU A 162 6.12 -0.88 1.78
CA LEU A 162 6.94 -1.18 2.96
C LEU A 162 7.16 0.08 3.81
N GLN A 163 7.51 1.20 3.18
CA GLN A 163 7.69 2.48 3.87
C GLN A 163 6.40 2.95 4.56
N CYS A 164 5.26 2.80 3.91
CA CYS A 164 3.97 3.16 4.49
C CYS A 164 3.63 2.30 5.71
N GLU A 165 3.92 0.99 5.65
CA GLU A 165 3.72 0.06 6.76
C GLU A 165 4.65 0.37 7.94
N GLU A 166 5.93 0.67 7.68
CA GLU A 166 6.88 1.08 8.72
C GLU A 166 6.48 2.39 9.39
N ALA A 167 6.08 3.40 8.60
CA ALA A 167 5.60 4.67 9.14
C ALA A 167 4.35 4.49 10.01
N GLN A 168 3.44 3.58 9.63
CA GLN A 168 2.27 3.27 10.44
C GLN A 168 2.64 2.57 11.75
N LYS A 169 3.59 1.62 11.72
CA LYS A 169 4.11 0.95 12.92
C LYS A 169 4.77 1.94 13.88
N GLN A 170 5.61 2.84 13.38
CA GLN A 170 6.26 3.87 14.20
C GLN A 170 5.24 4.80 14.87
N LYS A 171 4.21 5.25 14.13
CA LYS A 171 3.14 6.07 14.70
C LYS A 171 2.38 5.34 15.82
N ALA A 172 2.05 4.08 15.61
CA ALA A 172 1.36 3.26 16.61
C ALA A 172 2.24 3.02 17.86
N GLU A 173 3.55 2.81 17.68
CA GLU A 173 4.50 2.68 18.79
C GLU A 173 4.63 3.98 19.58
N GLU A 174 4.75 5.11 18.90
CA GLU A 174 4.83 6.42 19.56
C GLU A 174 3.56 6.72 20.37
N GLU A 175 2.38 6.40 19.82
CA GLU A 175 1.11 6.56 20.54
C GLU A 175 1.06 5.68 21.80
N ARG A 176 1.53 4.42 21.72
CA ARG A 176 1.64 3.54 22.90
C ARG A 176 2.58 4.13 23.95
N ARG A 177 3.74 4.64 23.53
CA ARG A 177 4.71 5.27 24.43
C ARG A 177 4.12 6.51 25.12
N ARG A 178 3.39 7.34 24.38
CA ARG A 178 2.69 8.52 24.94
C ARG A 178 1.64 8.11 25.98
N LYS A 179 0.84 7.08 25.69
CA LYS A 179 -0.16 6.55 26.65
C LYS A 179 0.51 6.01 27.92
N GLN A 180 1.60 5.26 27.79
CA GLN A 180 2.36 4.74 28.93
C GLN A 180 2.93 5.88 29.79
N ALA A 181 3.57 6.87 29.16
CA ALA A 181 4.11 8.04 29.87
C ALA A 181 3.02 8.83 30.61
N ALA A 182 1.83 8.99 30.02
CA ALA A 182 0.69 9.64 30.68
C ALA A 182 0.23 8.87 31.93
N VAL A 183 0.14 7.53 31.85
CA VAL A 183 -0.24 6.68 32.99
C VAL A 183 0.81 6.75 34.09
N GLU A 184 2.10 6.69 33.75
CA GLU A 184 3.19 6.82 34.72
C GLU A 184 3.21 8.20 35.38
N GLY A 185 3.03 9.26 34.60
CA GLY A 185 2.92 10.63 35.11
C GLY A 185 1.77 10.78 36.10
N TRP A 186 0.59 10.25 35.76
CA TRP A 186 -0.57 10.26 36.66
C TRP A 186 -0.34 9.47 37.95
N LYS A 187 0.30 8.29 37.88
CA LYS A 187 0.68 7.51 39.06
C LYS A 187 1.62 8.28 39.98
N LYS A 188 2.64 8.94 39.43
CA LYS A 188 3.58 9.78 40.19
C LYS A 188 2.86 10.93 40.87
N GLN A 189 1.99 11.65 40.13
CA GLN A 189 1.21 12.76 40.69
C GLN A 189 0.29 12.28 41.82
N LYS A 190 -0.37 11.13 41.65
CA LYS A 190 -1.22 10.53 42.67
C LYS A 190 -0.42 10.15 43.93
N ALA A 191 0.77 9.59 43.76
CA ALA A 191 1.66 9.27 44.87
C ALA A 191 2.12 10.53 45.63
N ILE A 192 2.46 11.60 44.92
CA ILE A 192 2.82 12.89 45.53
C ILE A 192 1.64 13.46 46.31
N ALA A 193 0.45 13.50 45.71
CA ALA A 193 -0.75 14.01 46.36
C ALA A 193 -1.07 13.21 47.65
N PHE A 194 -0.99 11.89 47.58
CA PHE A 194 -1.19 11.02 48.74
C PHE A 194 -0.15 11.28 49.84
N ALA A 195 1.13 11.40 49.48
CA ALA A 195 2.19 11.72 50.44
C ALA A 195 1.99 13.09 51.10
N MET A 196 1.52 14.10 50.35
CA MET A 196 1.19 15.43 50.90
C MET A 196 0.01 15.37 51.88
N GLU A 197 -1.01 14.55 51.59
CA GLU A 197 -2.15 14.33 52.47
C GLU A 197 -1.72 13.65 53.78
N CYS A 198 -0.98 12.54 53.71
CA CYS A 198 -0.44 11.86 54.89
C CYS A 198 0.45 12.79 55.73
N ALA A 199 1.33 13.57 55.10
CA ALA A 199 2.18 14.53 55.81
C ALA A 199 1.35 15.62 56.52
N SER A 200 0.22 16.02 55.94
CA SER A 200 -0.68 17.01 56.54
C SER A 200 -1.43 16.42 57.74
N GLN A 201 -1.91 15.17 57.64
CA GLN A 201 -2.54 14.46 58.74
C GLN A 201 -1.57 14.28 59.92
N LEU A 202 -0.33 13.84 59.65
CA LEU A 202 0.70 13.69 60.69
C LEU A 202 0.99 15.02 61.41
N LYS A 203 1.11 16.13 60.66
CA LYS A 203 1.29 17.46 61.27
C LYS A 203 0.13 17.87 62.16
N LEU A 204 -1.10 17.48 61.81
CA LEU A 204 -2.28 17.78 62.63
C LEU A 204 -2.26 16.94 63.91
N GLU A 205 -1.99 15.64 63.81
CA GLU A 205 -1.84 14.76 64.97
C GLU A 205 -0.74 15.21 65.92
N GLU A 206 0.42 15.63 65.39
CA GLU A 206 1.51 16.19 66.19
C GLU A 206 1.09 17.45 66.94
N LYS A 207 0.36 18.36 66.28
CA LYS A 207 -0.20 19.56 66.92
C LYS A 207 -1.17 19.20 68.04
N VAL A 208 -2.06 18.23 67.82
CA VAL A 208 -3.00 17.75 68.86
C VAL A 208 -2.24 17.15 70.04
N LYS A 209 -1.29 16.25 69.79
CA LYS A 209 -0.44 15.65 70.84
C LYS A 209 0.35 16.71 71.60
N ARG A 210 0.85 17.74 70.91
CA ARG A 210 1.55 18.86 71.54
C ARG A 210 0.62 19.65 72.45
N GLN A 211 -0.57 20.02 71.98
CA GLN A 211 -1.56 20.71 72.79
C GLN A 211 -2.00 19.88 74.01
N GLU A 212 -2.15 18.57 73.84
CA GLU A 212 -2.47 17.67 74.95
C GLU A 212 -1.36 17.65 76.00
N ARG A 213 -0.09 17.53 75.59
CA ARG A 213 1.06 17.63 76.52
C ARG A 213 1.10 18.97 77.23
N GLU A 214 0.86 20.07 76.51
CA GLU A 214 0.79 21.42 77.10
C GLU A 214 -0.34 21.52 78.14
N ARG A 215 -1.54 20.98 77.85
CA ARG A 215 -2.65 20.91 78.82
C ARG A 215 -2.30 20.05 80.04
N GLN A 216 -1.67 18.90 79.84
CA GLN A 216 -1.21 18.02 80.92
C GLN A 216 -0.19 18.74 81.82
N GLN A 217 0.76 19.47 81.23
CA GLN A 217 1.74 20.29 81.97
C GLN A 217 1.06 21.41 82.76
N GLN A 218 0.11 22.12 82.15
CA GLN A 218 -0.67 23.16 82.84
C GLN A 218 -1.46 22.59 84.02
N TYR A 219 -2.10 21.44 83.83
CA TYR A 219 -2.83 20.75 84.90
C TYR A 219 -1.89 20.32 86.04
N HIS A 220 -0.74 19.73 85.72
CA HIS A 220 0.25 19.32 86.70
C HIS A 220 0.79 20.51 87.51
N MET A 221 1.11 21.61 86.83
CA MET A 221 1.54 22.85 87.48
C MET A 221 0.47 23.39 88.43
N LYS A 222 -0.80 23.40 88.01
CA LYS A 222 -1.92 23.84 88.85
C LYS A 222 -2.04 23.00 90.13
N LEU A 223 -1.93 21.67 90.01
CA LEU A 223 -2.00 20.76 91.14
C LEU A 223 -0.83 20.97 92.13
N LEU A 224 0.38 21.23 91.62
CA LEU A 224 1.55 21.56 92.46
C LEU A 224 1.32 22.86 93.24
N LEU A 225 0.81 23.90 92.58
CA LEU A 225 0.50 25.18 93.23
C LEU A 225 -0.57 25.00 94.32
N GLU A 226 -1.64 24.27 94.05
CA GLU A 226 -2.71 24.00 95.02
C GLU A 226 -2.17 23.24 96.26
N ARG A 227 -1.34 22.21 96.03
CA ARG A 227 -0.63 21.51 97.12
C ARG A 227 0.23 22.46 97.94
N HIS A 228 1.01 23.33 97.29
CA HIS A 228 1.84 24.32 98.01
C HIS A 228 0.99 25.31 98.80
N THR A 229 -0.16 25.76 98.28
CA THR A 229 -1.06 26.65 99.00
C THR A 229 -1.67 25.98 100.23
N LEU A 230 -2.11 24.73 100.12
CA LEU A 230 -2.64 23.96 101.25
C LEU A 230 -1.56 23.73 102.32
N GLN A 231 -0.35 23.35 101.92
CA GLN A 231 0.77 23.19 102.86
C GLN A 231 1.12 24.49 103.59
N ASN A 232 1.04 25.64 102.91
CA ASN A 232 1.26 26.93 103.55
C ASN A 232 0.14 27.28 104.53
N GLN A 233 -1.12 27.00 104.19
CA GLN A 233 -2.26 27.17 105.10
C GLN A 233 -2.13 26.28 106.34
N GLU A 234 -1.78 25.00 106.17
CA GLU A 234 -1.54 24.08 107.28
C GLU A 234 -0.41 24.57 108.20
N LYS A 235 0.69 25.08 107.62
CA LYS A 235 1.78 25.69 108.39
C LYS A 235 1.33 26.92 109.15
N GLU A 236 0.53 27.79 108.51
CA GLU A 236 0.00 28.99 109.15
C GLU A 236 -0.96 28.64 110.30
N GLU A 237 -1.82 27.65 110.14
CA GLU A 237 -2.72 27.15 111.19
C GLU A 237 -1.96 26.47 112.34
N LEU A 238 -0.90 25.70 112.03
CA LEU A 238 0.01 25.16 113.04
C LEU A 238 0.70 26.27 113.83
N GLU A 239 1.21 27.30 113.15
CA GLU A 239 1.83 28.46 113.80
C GLU A 239 0.83 29.22 114.69
N LYS A 240 -0.43 29.39 114.25
CA LYS A 240 -1.50 29.97 115.08
C LYS A 240 -1.81 29.11 116.31
N LEU A 241 -1.86 27.79 116.16
CA LEU A 241 -2.06 26.87 117.29
C LEU A 241 -0.90 26.91 118.27
N GLU A 242 0.34 26.99 117.76
CA GLU A 242 1.55 27.12 118.58
C GLU A 242 1.55 28.45 119.34
N ARG A 243 1.22 29.58 118.69
CA ARG A 243 1.03 30.88 119.36
C ARG A 243 -0.04 30.82 120.45
N LYS A 244 -1.19 30.17 120.20
CA LYS A 244 -2.23 29.97 121.21
C LYS A 244 -1.73 29.12 122.38
N ARG A 245 -0.98 28.04 122.11
CA ARG A 245 -0.35 27.22 123.17
C ARG A 245 0.63 28.04 123.99
N GLU A 246 1.50 28.82 123.36
CA GLU A 246 2.40 29.73 124.06
C GLU A 246 1.65 30.77 124.90
N GLU A 247 0.55 31.32 124.39
CA GLU A 247 -0.31 32.26 125.14
C GLU A 247 -0.93 31.59 126.37
N THR A 248 -1.50 30.38 126.22
CA THR A 248 -2.02 29.61 127.35
C THR A 248 -0.93 29.25 128.34
N GLU A 249 0.27 28.88 127.89
CA GLU A 249 1.40 28.60 128.77
C GLU A 249 1.87 29.87 129.49
N LYS A 250 1.90 31.02 128.80
CA LYS A 250 2.18 32.33 129.41
C LYS A 250 1.11 32.70 130.44
N GLU A 251 -0.16 32.40 130.20
CA GLU A 251 -1.25 32.58 131.17
C GLU A 251 -1.16 31.63 132.36
N GLU A 252 -0.83 30.35 132.16
CA GLU A 252 -0.59 29.41 133.25
C GLU A 252 0.63 29.80 134.09
N ARG A 253 1.71 30.27 133.45
CA ARG A 253 2.86 30.86 134.16
C ARG A 253 2.45 32.08 134.97
N LYS A 254 1.57 32.95 134.44
CA LYS A 254 1.00 34.08 135.20
C LYS A 254 0.12 33.61 136.37
N ARG A 255 -0.76 32.61 136.17
CA ARG A 255 -1.61 32.04 137.25
C ARG A 255 -0.79 31.40 138.35
N THR A 256 0.17 30.53 138.01
CA THR A 256 1.06 29.91 139.00
C THR A 256 1.93 30.92 139.73
N THR A 257 2.34 32.01 139.07
CA THR A 257 3.01 33.14 139.74
C THR A 257 2.05 33.89 140.66
N ALA A 258 0.82 34.16 140.23
CA ALA A 258 -0.21 34.81 141.05
C ALA A 258 -0.58 33.95 142.28
N GLU A 259 -0.76 32.64 142.11
CA GLU A 259 -1.01 31.68 143.20
C GLU A 259 0.15 31.64 144.20
N LYS A 260 1.40 31.69 143.72
CA LYS A 260 2.59 31.82 144.56
C LYS A 260 2.65 33.16 145.29
N ILE A 261 2.19 34.26 144.68
CA ILE A 261 2.10 35.59 145.31
C ILE A 261 1.01 35.61 146.38
N THR A 262 -0.18 35.05 146.14
CA THR A 262 -1.24 34.93 147.17
C THR A 262 -0.81 34.07 148.35
N LYS A 263 -0.11 32.95 148.10
CA LYS A 263 0.49 32.13 149.18
C LYS A 263 1.59 32.86 149.97
N PHE A 264 2.12 33.97 149.45
CA PHE A 264 3.11 34.80 150.14
C PHE A 264 2.49 35.94 150.95
N GLN A 265 1.21 36.27 150.73
CA GLN A 265 0.45 37.30 151.47
C GLN A 265 -0.36 36.74 152.66
N GLU A 266 -0.38 35.41 152.84
CA GLU A 266 -0.96 34.71 154.00
C GLU A 266 0.09 34.32 155.07
N ARG A 267 1.26 34.96 155.06
CA ARG A 267 2.26 34.95 156.14
C ARG A 267 2.15 36.22 156.98
#